data_AF-A0A7V3PAH0-F1
#
_entry.id   AF-A0A7V3PAH0-F1
#
_cell.length_a   1.000
_cell.length_b   1.000
_cell.length_c   1.000
_cell.angle_alpha   90.00
_cell.angle_beta   90.00
_cell.angle_gamma   90.00
#
_symmetry.space_group_name_H-M   'P 1'
#
loop_
_entity.id
_entity.type
_entity.pdbx_description
1 polymer ?
#
loop_
_entity_poly.entity_id
_entity_poly.type
_entity_poly.pdbx_seq_one_letter_code
_entity_poly.pdbx_strand_id
1 'polypeptide(L)'
;MSPFNYQKICSELLDIVSPRQKEVIERRFGLSGNPPETLQSIGDDLKITRERVRQLEKAALLKIASLAQKTSCQKTFSYFKSYLVEQGGLKREDILLNDLGKGKDNYFIAFLLSLGKDFFYFPGDNERMFPFWSVEPKKEKEVLFLLQKLEKFFQEKQRTFSWEQLQSLFSDYPGAFLHSCVEIARTIKEGPLGDIGLVVWPEIKPRGVRDMAYLVLKKITKPLHFREI
;
A
#
# COMPACT_ATOMS: atom_id res chain seq x y z
N MET A 1 8.68 -12.24 -10.23
CA MET A 1 7.40 -12.91 -10.60
C MET A 1 6.87 -13.58 -9.35
N SER A 2 5.58 -13.43 -9.04
CA SER A 2 4.98 -14.08 -7.87
C SER A 2 5.12 -15.61 -7.96
N PRO A 3 5.43 -16.31 -6.85
CA PRO A 3 5.48 -17.76 -6.83
C PRO A 3 4.09 -18.42 -6.73
N PHE A 4 3.01 -17.63 -6.66
CA PHE A 4 1.65 -18.13 -6.43
C PHE A 4 0.71 -17.81 -7.59
N ASN A 5 -0.26 -18.70 -7.82
CA ASN A 5 -1.41 -18.43 -8.69
C ASN A 5 -2.58 -17.95 -7.82
N TYR A 6 -2.68 -16.64 -7.61
CA TYR A 6 -3.69 -16.04 -6.72
C TYR A 6 -5.12 -16.30 -7.17
N GLN A 7 -5.37 -16.29 -8.48
CA GLN A 7 -6.69 -16.58 -9.05
C GLN A 7 -7.15 -18.00 -8.67
N LYS A 8 -6.28 -19.00 -8.83
CA LYS A 8 -6.59 -20.38 -8.45
C LYS A 8 -6.87 -20.51 -6.96
N ILE A 9 -6.04 -19.91 -6.11
CA ILE A 9 -6.22 -19.92 -4.65
C ILE A 9 -7.58 -19.30 -4.27
N CYS A 10 -7.91 -18.14 -4.84
CA CYS A 10 -9.19 -17.48 -4.57
C CYS A 10 -10.38 -18.31 -5.07
N SER A 11 -10.28 -18.97 -6.23
CA SER A 11 -11.33 -19.85 -6.72
C SER A 11 -11.61 -21.01 -5.76
N GLU A 12 -10.57 -21.70 -5.29
CA GLU A 12 -10.69 -22.80 -4.32
C GLU A 12 -11.35 -22.33 -3.01
N LEU A 13 -11.01 -21.11 -2.56
CA LEU A 13 -11.63 -20.50 -1.38
C LEU A 13 -13.11 -20.15 -1.59
N LEU A 14 -13.51 -19.79 -2.81
CA LEU A 14 -14.88 -19.41 -3.13
C LEU A 14 -15.81 -20.61 -3.32
N ASP A 15 -15.28 -21.81 -3.57
CA ASP A 15 -16.10 -23.00 -3.85
C ASP A 15 -16.88 -23.53 -2.62
N ILE A 16 -16.55 -23.06 -1.41
CA ILE A 16 -17.27 -23.44 -0.18
C ILE A 16 -18.51 -22.59 0.12
N VAL A 17 -18.68 -21.46 -0.58
CA VAL A 17 -19.85 -20.58 -0.39
C VAL A 17 -20.90 -20.87 -1.45
N SER A 18 -22.16 -20.51 -1.19
CA SER A 18 -23.22 -20.74 -2.18
C SER A 18 -22.97 -19.92 -3.46
N PRO A 19 -23.52 -20.32 -4.62
CA PRO A 19 -23.33 -19.57 -5.88
C PRO A 19 -23.68 -18.08 -5.74
N ARG A 20 -24.75 -17.76 -5.00
CA ARG A 20 -25.16 -16.38 -4.73
C ARG A 20 -24.19 -15.62 -3.84
N GLN A 21 -23.56 -16.31 -2.88
CA GLN A 21 -22.50 -15.72 -2.04
C GLN A 21 -21.22 -15.49 -2.85
N LYS A 22 -20.84 -16.47 -3.69
CA LYS A 22 -19.70 -16.38 -4.59
C LYS A 22 -19.84 -15.18 -5.53
N GLU A 23 -20.98 -15.03 -6.19
CA GLU A 23 -21.27 -13.90 -7.07
C GLU A 23 -21.13 -12.54 -6.34
N VAL A 24 -21.68 -12.42 -5.13
CA VAL A 24 -21.54 -11.20 -4.33
C VAL A 24 -20.07 -10.90 -4.01
N ILE A 25 -19.29 -11.89 -3.60
CA ILE A 25 -17.87 -11.70 -3.27
C ILE A 25 -17.05 -11.37 -4.52
N GLU A 26 -17.26 -12.10 -5.61
CA GLU A 26 -16.56 -11.86 -6.87
C GLU A 26 -16.76 -10.43 -7.38
N ARG A 27 -18.00 -9.92 -7.33
CA ARG A 27 -18.32 -8.53 -7.71
C ARG A 27 -17.80 -7.50 -6.72
N ARG A 28 -17.91 -7.76 -5.40
CA ARG A 28 -17.44 -6.84 -4.35
C ARG A 28 -15.93 -6.61 -4.38
N PHE A 29 -15.17 -7.64 -4.76
CA PHE A 29 -13.70 -7.59 -4.74
C PHE A 29 -13.07 -7.57 -6.14
N GLY A 30 -13.86 -7.63 -7.22
CA GLY A 30 -13.36 -7.59 -8.59
C GLY A 30 -12.66 -8.87 -9.06
N LEU A 31 -13.04 -10.03 -8.51
CA LEU A 31 -12.37 -11.31 -8.75
C LEU A 31 -12.73 -11.93 -10.11
N SER A 32 -13.75 -11.41 -10.80
CA SER A 32 -14.14 -11.84 -12.16
C SER A 32 -13.54 -10.97 -13.27
N GLY A 33 -12.58 -10.10 -12.95
CA GLY A 33 -11.91 -9.22 -13.92
C GLY A 33 -12.57 -7.85 -14.15
N ASN A 34 -13.70 -7.58 -13.49
CA ASN A 34 -14.30 -6.26 -13.42
C ASN A 34 -13.82 -5.50 -12.18
N PRO A 35 -13.84 -4.16 -12.17
CA PRO A 35 -13.56 -3.38 -10.97
C PRO A 35 -14.50 -3.73 -9.81
N PRO A 36 -14.06 -3.60 -8.55
CA PRO A 36 -14.91 -3.76 -7.36
C PRO A 36 -16.18 -2.90 -7.42
N GLU A 37 -17.33 -3.53 -7.17
CA GLU A 37 -18.63 -2.87 -7.20
C GLU A 37 -19.16 -2.57 -5.79
N THR A 38 -19.97 -1.52 -5.62
CA THR A 38 -20.56 -1.18 -4.32
C THR A 38 -21.68 -2.15 -3.91
N LEU A 39 -21.94 -2.27 -2.61
CA LEU A 39 -23.09 -3.04 -2.09
C LEU A 39 -24.43 -2.59 -2.68
N GLN A 40 -24.55 -1.29 -2.99
CA GLN A 40 -25.75 -0.72 -3.60
C GLN A 40 -25.90 -1.20 -5.05
N SER A 41 -24.85 -1.03 -5.87
CA SER A 41 -24.81 -1.49 -7.27
C SER A 41 -25.18 -2.96 -7.41
N ILE A 42 -24.57 -3.80 -6.57
CA ILE A 42 -24.86 -5.25 -6.56
C ILE A 42 -26.30 -5.53 -6.11
N GLY A 43 -26.81 -4.78 -5.14
CA GLY A 43 -28.19 -4.92 -4.66
C GLY A 43 -29.21 -4.60 -5.74
N ASP A 44 -28.99 -3.51 -6.46
CA ASP A 44 -29.86 -3.05 -7.54
C ASP A 44 -29.93 -4.10 -8.66
N ASP A 45 -28.79 -4.64 -9.08
CA ASP A 45 -28.73 -5.68 -10.12
C ASP A 45 -29.34 -7.01 -9.68
N LEU A 46 -29.10 -7.42 -8.43
CA LEU A 46 -29.63 -8.67 -7.86
C LEU A 46 -31.07 -8.54 -7.34
N LYS A 47 -31.69 -7.36 -7.50
CA LYS A 47 -33.04 -7.02 -7.01
C LYS A 47 -33.22 -7.35 -5.52
N ILE A 48 -32.22 -7.00 -4.71
CA ILE A 48 -32.23 -7.17 -3.25
C ILE A 48 -31.73 -5.90 -2.57
N THR A 49 -32.10 -5.72 -1.29
CA THR A 49 -31.64 -4.56 -0.54
C THR A 49 -30.13 -4.59 -0.32
N ARG A 50 -29.51 -3.41 -0.22
CA ARG A 50 -28.11 -3.23 0.18
C ARG A 50 -27.76 -4.02 1.44
N GLU A 51 -28.66 -4.01 2.43
CA GLU A 51 -28.48 -4.75 3.68
C GLU A 51 -28.46 -6.26 3.44
N ARG A 52 -29.28 -6.77 2.53
CA ARG A 52 -29.25 -8.19 2.15
C ARG A 52 -27.93 -8.57 1.48
N VAL A 53 -27.37 -7.71 0.62
CA VAL A 53 -26.03 -7.93 0.04
C VAL A 53 -24.97 -7.97 1.13
N ARG A 54 -25.00 -7.01 2.07
CA ARG A 54 -24.06 -6.96 3.21
C ARG A 54 -24.12 -8.22 4.06
N GLN A 55 -25.31 -8.77 4.29
CA GLN A 55 -25.48 -10.05 5.00
C GLN A 55 -24.87 -11.23 4.25
N LEU A 56 -25.08 -11.30 2.92
CA LEU A 56 -24.50 -12.35 2.08
C LEU A 56 -22.97 -12.26 2.08
N GLU A 57 -22.42 -11.06 1.90
CA GLU A 57 -20.98 -10.77 1.96
C GLU A 57 -20.39 -11.20 3.31
N LYS A 58 -20.95 -10.71 4.43
CA LYS A 58 -20.46 -11.06 5.78
C LYS A 58 -20.49 -12.56 6.04
N ALA A 59 -21.58 -13.23 5.67
CA ALA A 59 -21.71 -14.68 5.87
C ALA A 59 -20.72 -15.48 5.00
N ALA A 60 -20.42 -15.00 3.79
CA ALA A 60 -19.44 -15.60 2.90
C ALA A 60 -18.02 -15.41 3.44
N LEU A 61 -17.64 -14.18 3.79
CA LEU A 61 -16.32 -13.84 4.32
C LEU A 61 -15.97 -14.63 5.59
N LEU A 62 -16.94 -14.84 6.49
CA LEU A 62 -16.73 -15.66 7.69
C LEU A 62 -16.34 -17.11 7.35
N LYS A 63 -17.02 -17.73 6.38
CA LYS A 63 -16.71 -19.09 5.91
C LYS A 63 -15.34 -19.14 5.23
N ILE A 64 -15.09 -18.20 4.32
CA ILE A 64 -13.87 -18.11 3.53
C ILE A 64 -12.66 -17.88 4.44
N ALA A 65 -12.73 -16.92 5.36
CA ALA A 65 -11.66 -16.64 6.31
C ALA A 65 -11.35 -17.86 7.19
N SER A 66 -12.37 -18.60 7.66
CA SER A 66 -12.15 -19.84 8.42
C SER A 66 -11.42 -20.91 7.61
N LEU A 67 -11.67 -21.01 6.31
CA LEU A 67 -10.99 -21.96 5.42
C LEU A 67 -9.56 -21.50 5.10
N ALA A 68 -9.38 -20.21 4.81
CA ALA A 68 -8.08 -19.63 4.48
C ALA A 68 -7.04 -19.89 5.58
N GLN A 69 -7.45 -19.89 6.85
CA GLN A 69 -6.56 -20.20 7.98
C GLN A 69 -6.17 -21.69 8.07
N LYS A 70 -6.97 -22.59 7.50
CA LYS A 70 -6.80 -24.06 7.57
C LYS A 70 -6.17 -24.67 6.32
N THR A 71 -6.01 -23.90 5.24
CA THR A 71 -5.61 -24.40 3.91
C THR A 71 -4.18 -24.00 3.54
N SER A 72 -3.77 -24.41 2.33
CA SER A 72 -2.51 -24.06 1.67
C SER A 72 -2.25 -22.54 1.53
N CYS A 73 -3.25 -21.68 1.81
CA CYS A 73 -3.11 -20.23 1.86
C CYS A 73 -2.05 -19.76 2.86
N GLN A 74 -1.68 -20.59 3.85
CA GLN A 74 -0.62 -20.26 4.81
C GLN A 74 0.69 -19.87 4.12
N LYS A 75 1.09 -20.56 3.04
CA LYS A 75 2.31 -20.20 2.29
C LYS A 75 2.21 -18.79 1.68
N THR A 76 1.03 -18.43 1.18
CA THR A 76 0.78 -17.11 0.61
C THR A 76 0.78 -16.03 1.69
N PHE A 77 0.14 -16.27 2.83
CA PHE A 77 0.15 -15.33 3.95
C PHE A 77 1.55 -15.17 4.56
N SER A 78 2.31 -16.26 4.71
CA SER A 78 3.71 -16.18 5.14
C SER A 78 4.54 -15.33 4.18
N TYR A 79 4.37 -15.50 2.86
CA TYR A 79 5.04 -14.68 1.86
C TYR A 79 4.68 -13.19 1.98
N PHE A 80 3.39 -12.87 2.07
CA PHE A 80 2.93 -11.47 2.26
C PHE A 80 3.49 -10.86 3.54
N LYS A 81 3.47 -11.61 4.65
CA LYS A 81 3.98 -11.17 5.95
C LYS A 81 5.49 -10.95 5.91
N SER A 82 6.26 -11.87 5.35
CA SER A 82 7.72 -11.71 5.20
C SER A 82 8.06 -10.49 4.36
N TYR A 83 7.39 -10.31 3.21
CA TYR A 83 7.57 -9.12 2.38
C TYR A 83 7.28 -7.84 3.19
N LEU A 84 6.13 -7.74 3.87
CA LEU A 84 5.80 -6.55 4.64
C LEU A 84 6.80 -6.30 5.78
N VAL A 85 7.25 -7.34 6.50
CA VAL A 85 8.26 -7.23 7.55
C VAL A 85 9.60 -6.73 7.01
N GLU A 86 10.04 -7.23 5.85
CA GLU A 86 11.24 -6.76 5.16
C GLU A 86 11.12 -5.27 4.75
N GLN A 87 9.90 -4.82 4.42
CA GLN A 87 9.59 -3.41 4.13
C GLN A 87 9.35 -2.55 5.39
N GLY A 88 9.70 -3.04 6.59
CA GLY A 88 9.53 -2.29 7.84
C GLY A 88 8.14 -2.42 8.47
N GLY A 89 7.36 -3.42 8.08
CA GLY A 89 6.08 -3.80 8.68
C GLY A 89 4.85 -3.12 8.06
N LEU A 90 5.02 -2.28 7.04
CA LEU A 90 3.93 -1.61 6.32
C LEU A 90 4.35 -1.22 4.91
N LYS A 91 3.37 -1.03 4.03
CA LYS A 91 3.61 -0.61 2.64
C LYS A 91 2.37 0.05 2.04
N ARG A 92 2.55 1.07 1.20
CA ARG A 92 1.46 1.69 0.43
C ARG A 92 0.77 0.66 -0.46
N GLU A 93 -0.56 0.71 -0.54
CA GLU A 93 -1.37 -0.35 -1.17
C GLU A 93 -1.03 -0.61 -2.63
N ASP A 94 -1.01 0.41 -3.49
CA ASP A 94 -0.69 0.27 -4.91
C ASP A 94 0.70 -0.33 -5.16
N ILE A 95 1.70 0.08 -4.37
CA ILE A 95 3.08 -0.44 -4.46
C ILE A 95 3.10 -1.90 -4.00
N LEU A 96 2.50 -2.20 -2.84
CA LEU A 96 2.44 -3.56 -2.29
C LEU A 96 1.80 -4.53 -3.27
N LEU A 97 0.64 -4.19 -3.84
CA LEU A 97 -0.07 -5.05 -4.77
C LEU A 97 0.74 -5.28 -6.06
N ASN A 98 1.42 -4.24 -6.55
CA ASN A 98 2.27 -4.33 -7.73
C ASN A 98 3.55 -5.16 -7.47
N ASP A 99 4.11 -5.10 -6.26
CA ASP A 99 5.31 -5.86 -5.91
C ASP A 99 5.02 -7.35 -5.68
N LEU A 100 3.85 -7.66 -5.11
CA LEU A 100 3.40 -9.03 -4.84
C LEU A 100 2.86 -9.75 -6.08
N GLY A 101 2.47 -9.03 -7.15
CA GLY A 101 1.81 -9.62 -8.32
C GLY A 101 2.00 -8.81 -9.60
N LYS A 102 1.05 -8.92 -10.53
CA LYS A 102 0.97 -8.06 -11.72
C LYS A 102 -0.45 -7.58 -11.90
N GLY A 103 -0.69 -6.29 -12.08
CA GLY A 103 -1.94 -5.68 -12.58
C GLY A 103 -3.26 -6.41 -12.25
N LYS A 104 -3.60 -7.44 -13.03
CA LYS A 104 -4.79 -8.30 -12.83
C LYS A 104 -4.82 -9.06 -11.49
N ASP A 105 -3.67 -9.35 -10.91
CA ASP A 105 -3.53 -10.04 -9.62
C ASP A 105 -3.92 -9.15 -8.42
N ASN A 106 -3.93 -7.82 -8.59
CA ASN A 106 -4.08 -6.87 -7.49
C ASN A 106 -5.37 -7.11 -6.69
N TYR A 107 -6.48 -7.42 -7.37
CA TYR A 107 -7.76 -7.71 -6.72
C TYR A 107 -7.73 -9.00 -5.91
N PHE A 108 -7.08 -10.04 -6.43
CA PHE A 108 -6.92 -11.31 -5.72
C PHE A 108 -6.01 -11.15 -4.50
N ILE A 109 -4.92 -10.40 -4.63
CA ILE A 109 -3.99 -10.13 -3.53
C ILE A 109 -4.68 -9.31 -2.43
N ALA A 110 -5.39 -8.23 -2.81
CA ALA A 110 -6.15 -7.42 -1.85
C ALA A 110 -7.22 -8.23 -1.12
N PHE A 111 -7.93 -9.11 -1.84
CA PHE A 111 -8.87 -10.04 -1.22
C PHE A 111 -8.18 -10.98 -0.23
N LEU A 112 -7.06 -11.60 -0.61
CA LEU A 112 -6.31 -12.50 0.27
C LEU A 112 -5.76 -11.77 1.52
N LEU A 113 -5.24 -10.55 1.37
CA LEU A 113 -4.82 -9.72 2.50
C LEU A 113 -5.99 -9.45 3.46
N SER A 114 -7.20 -9.17 2.93
CA SER A 114 -8.41 -8.96 3.75
C SER A 114 -8.87 -10.19 4.55
N LEU A 115 -8.43 -11.39 4.16
CA LEU A 115 -8.76 -12.65 4.85
C LEU A 115 -7.74 -13.02 5.94
N GLY A 116 -6.53 -12.47 5.88
CA GLY A 116 -5.47 -12.76 6.84
C GLY A 116 -5.62 -11.95 8.12
N LYS A 117 -5.50 -12.62 9.28
CA LYS A 117 -5.63 -11.99 10.60
C LYS A 117 -4.47 -11.06 10.96
N ASP A 118 -3.33 -11.25 10.30
CA ASP A 118 -2.09 -10.52 10.54
C ASP A 118 -1.97 -9.29 9.63
N PHE A 119 -2.97 -8.97 8.80
CA PHE A 119 -2.93 -7.84 7.88
C PHE A 119 -3.99 -6.81 8.23
N PHE A 120 -3.56 -5.57 8.39
CA PHE A 120 -4.40 -4.46 8.78
C PHE A 120 -4.41 -3.42 7.67
N TYR A 121 -5.58 -3.15 7.11
CA TYR A 121 -5.78 -2.12 6.10
C TYR A 121 -6.06 -0.77 6.74
N PHE A 122 -5.42 0.27 6.23
CA PHE A 122 -5.65 1.66 6.60
C PHE A 122 -6.00 2.43 5.33
N PRO A 123 -7.23 2.97 5.20
CA PRO A 123 -7.69 3.61 3.97
C PRO A 123 -7.00 4.96 3.68
N GLY A 124 -6.33 5.56 4.67
CA GLY A 124 -5.67 6.85 4.50
C GLY A 124 -6.67 7.98 4.30
N ASP A 125 -7.74 8.01 5.10
CA ASP A 125 -8.86 8.97 5.01
C ASP A 125 -8.49 10.41 5.41
N ASN A 126 -7.20 10.77 5.36
CA ASN A 126 -6.71 12.12 5.58
C ASN A 126 -5.90 12.60 4.37
N GLU A 127 -5.80 13.92 4.20
CA GLU A 127 -5.08 14.54 3.08
C GLU A 127 -3.57 14.25 3.07
N ARG A 128 -3.05 13.50 4.06
CA ARG A 128 -1.62 13.26 4.27
C ARG A 128 -1.16 11.86 3.86
N MET A 129 -2.04 10.87 3.83
CA MET A 129 -1.64 9.46 3.63
C MET A 129 -2.39 8.81 2.47
N PHE A 130 -1.67 8.06 1.65
CA PHE A 130 -2.27 7.08 0.77
C PHE A 130 -2.74 5.85 1.57
N PRO A 131 -3.66 5.04 1.03
CA PRO A 131 -4.02 3.77 1.64
C PRO A 131 -2.81 2.85 1.78
N PHE A 132 -2.76 2.09 2.86
CA PHE A 132 -1.64 1.20 3.14
C PHE A 132 -2.04 -0.03 3.95
N TRP A 133 -1.19 -1.05 3.91
CA TRP A 133 -1.33 -2.27 4.70
C TRP A 133 -0.20 -2.35 5.73
N SER A 134 -0.48 -2.95 6.89
CA SER A 134 0.52 -3.24 7.91
C SER A 134 0.34 -4.64 8.50
N VAL A 135 1.43 -5.20 9.03
CA VAL A 135 1.39 -6.42 9.85
C VAL A 135 1.08 -6.16 11.32
N GLU A 136 0.98 -4.89 11.72
CA GLU A 136 0.66 -4.48 13.08
C GLU A 136 -0.63 -3.66 13.13
N PRO A 137 -1.50 -3.89 14.14
CA PRO A 137 -2.69 -3.09 14.32
C PRO A 137 -2.34 -1.67 14.78
N LYS A 138 -3.25 -0.70 14.54
CA LYS A 138 -3.18 0.67 15.09
C LYS A 138 -1.95 1.50 14.64
N LYS A 139 -1.29 1.16 13.53
CA LYS A 139 -0.13 1.90 13.00
C LYS A 139 -0.43 3.30 12.45
N GLU A 140 -1.68 3.60 12.13
CA GLU A 140 -2.10 4.89 11.57
C GLU A 140 -1.56 6.12 12.34
N LYS A 141 -1.66 6.11 13.67
CA LYS A 141 -1.23 7.24 14.51
C LYS A 141 0.29 7.41 14.51
N GLU A 142 1.04 6.31 14.52
CA GLU A 142 2.49 6.31 14.52
C GLU A 142 3.02 6.85 13.18
N VAL A 143 2.47 6.36 12.06
CA VAL A 143 2.78 6.86 10.72
C VAL A 143 2.46 8.34 10.62
N LEU A 144 1.26 8.76 11.03
CA LEU A 144 0.87 10.17 10.98
C LEU A 144 1.80 11.07 11.80
N PHE A 145 2.20 10.63 13.00
CA PHE A 145 3.11 11.39 13.86
C PHE A 145 4.49 11.55 13.21
N LEU A 146 5.05 10.48 12.64
CA LEU A 146 6.32 10.55 11.92
C LEU A 146 6.24 11.49 10.70
N LEU A 147 5.16 11.39 9.91
CA LEU A 147 4.96 12.26 8.76
C LEU A 147 4.87 13.74 9.16
N GLN A 148 4.17 14.06 10.25
CA GLN A 148 4.13 15.42 10.79
C GLN A 148 5.52 15.91 11.23
N LYS A 149 6.32 15.04 11.88
CA LYS A 149 7.69 15.35 12.28
C LYS A 149 8.58 15.62 11.05
N LEU A 150 8.47 14.80 10.01
CA LEU A 150 9.20 14.96 8.75
C LEU A 150 8.81 16.26 8.03
N GLU A 151 7.51 16.55 7.91
CA GLU A 151 7.06 17.79 7.26
C GLU A 151 7.58 19.04 7.97
N LYS A 152 7.46 19.08 9.31
CA LYS A 152 8.01 20.18 10.11
C LYS A 152 9.52 20.31 9.91
N PHE A 153 10.24 19.19 9.92
CA PHE A 153 11.67 19.17 9.65
C PHE A 153 12.02 19.75 8.26
N PHE A 154 11.32 19.35 7.21
CA PHE A 154 11.54 19.91 5.87
C PHE A 154 11.22 21.41 5.81
N GLN A 155 10.14 21.85 6.47
CA GLN A 155 9.78 23.27 6.57
C GLN A 155 10.83 24.10 7.31
N GLU A 156 11.47 23.56 8.34
CA GLU A 156 12.53 24.25 9.07
C GLU A 156 13.84 24.29 8.28
N LYS A 157 14.19 23.20 7.60
CA LYS A 157 15.48 23.08 6.88
C LYS A 157 15.46 23.69 5.48
N GLN A 158 14.29 23.85 4.86
CA GLN A 158 14.10 24.47 3.54
C GLN A 158 15.03 23.90 2.44
N ARG A 159 15.30 22.59 2.51
CA ARG A 159 16.12 21.87 1.53
C ARG A 159 15.74 20.39 1.48
N THR A 160 16.12 19.72 0.39
CA THR A 160 15.98 18.26 0.21
C THR A 160 17.15 17.50 0.84
N PHE A 161 16.95 16.20 1.04
CA PHE A 161 17.90 15.30 1.70
C PHE A 161 17.95 13.95 1.01
N SER A 162 19.12 13.29 1.00
CA SER A 162 19.20 11.89 0.55
C SER A 162 18.64 10.93 1.60
N TRP A 163 18.41 9.67 1.21
CA TRP A 163 18.00 8.60 2.14
C TRP A 163 19.00 8.40 3.28
N GLU A 164 20.30 8.42 2.99
CA GLU A 164 21.35 8.23 4.01
C GLU A 164 21.31 9.36 5.05
N GLN A 165 21.11 10.60 4.59
CA GLN A 165 20.99 11.76 5.48
C GLN A 165 19.72 11.68 6.33
N LEU A 166 18.57 11.35 5.74
CA LEU A 166 17.32 11.23 6.50
C LEU A 166 17.39 10.09 7.52
N GLN A 167 17.93 8.94 7.15
CA GLN A 167 18.07 7.81 8.06
C GLN A 167 19.01 8.14 9.24
N SER A 168 20.09 8.89 8.99
CA SER A 168 20.96 9.38 10.06
C SER A 168 20.25 10.36 11.00
N LEU A 169 19.37 11.23 10.48
CA LEU A 169 18.65 12.24 11.26
C LEU A 169 17.41 11.70 11.98
N PHE A 170 16.82 10.62 11.47
CA PHE A 170 15.65 9.92 12.01
C PHE A 170 16.04 8.51 12.48
N SER A 171 17.20 8.39 13.13
CA SER A 171 17.79 7.11 13.58
C SER A 171 16.93 6.35 14.58
N ASP A 172 15.97 7.01 15.24
CA ASP A 172 14.99 6.39 16.13
C ASP A 172 14.03 5.44 15.39
N TYR A 173 13.97 5.53 14.05
CA TYR A 173 13.11 4.71 13.21
C TYR A 173 13.94 3.75 12.34
N PRO A 174 13.53 2.47 12.20
CA PRO A 174 14.14 1.56 11.25
C PRO A 174 14.08 2.13 9.82
N GLY A 175 15.16 2.00 9.05
CA GLY A 175 15.26 2.58 7.70
C GLY A 175 14.14 2.13 6.75
N ALA A 176 13.81 0.84 6.75
CA ALA A 176 12.71 0.30 5.93
C ALA A 176 11.35 0.89 6.34
N PHE A 177 11.10 1.07 7.64
CA PHE A 177 9.88 1.70 8.14
C PHE A 177 9.79 3.16 7.72
N LEU A 178 10.89 3.91 7.85
CA LEU A 178 10.98 5.31 7.41
C LEU A 178 10.69 5.43 5.90
N HIS A 179 11.30 4.56 5.09
CA HIS A 179 11.08 4.51 3.65
C HIS A 179 9.61 4.28 3.32
N SER A 180 9.01 3.24 3.89
CA SER A 180 7.60 2.92 3.66
C SER A 180 6.65 4.02 4.16
N CYS A 181 6.98 4.73 5.25
CA CYS A 181 6.22 5.89 5.69
C CYS A 181 6.24 7.02 4.65
N VAL A 182 7.41 7.34 4.09
CA VAL A 182 7.53 8.36 3.02
C VAL A 182 6.78 7.94 1.77
N GLU A 183 6.78 6.66 1.38
CA GLU A 183 5.98 6.19 0.25
C GLU A 183 4.48 6.43 0.48
N ILE A 184 4.01 6.22 1.71
CA ILE A 184 2.62 6.45 2.14
C ILE A 184 2.27 7.94 2.16
N ALA A 185 3.26 8.83 2.33
CA ALA A 185 3.01 10.26 2.38
C ALA A 185 2.47 10.81 1.05
N ARG A 186 1.46 11.69 1.13
CA ARG A 186 0.98 12.49 -0.01
C ARG A 186 1.76 13.79 -0.19
N THR A 187 2.38 14.26 0.89
CA THR A 187 3.01 15.58 1.00
C THR A 187 4.53 15.52 0.86
N ILE A 188 5.14 14.35 1.04
CA ILE A 188 6.58 14.10 0.94
C ILE A 188 6.81 13.07 -0.17
N LYS A 189 7.87 13.23 -0.95
CA LYS A 189 8.22 12.28 -2.01
C LYS A 189 9.72 12.32 -2.29
N GLU A 190 10.25 11.20 -2.77
CA GLU A 190 11.54 11.16 -3.46
C GLU A 190 11.41 11.83 -4.85
N GLY A 191 12.25 12.83 -5.07
CA GLY A 191 12.39 13.54 -6.33
C GLY A 191 13.16 12.71 -7.37
N PRO A 192 13.22 13.18 -8.62
CA PRO A 192 13.80 12.43 -9.73
C PRO A 192 15.32 12.24 -9.64
N LEU A 193 15.99 12.95 -8.72
CA LEU A 193 17.43 12.84 -8.47
C LEU A 193 17.75 12.05 -7.20
N GLY A 194 16.76 11.39 -6.59
CA GLY A 194 16.92 10.61 -5.36
C GLY A 194 16.86 11.41 -4.05
N ASP A 195 16.70 12.73 -4.14
CA ASP A 195 16.56 13.59 -2.97
C ASP A 195 15.09 13.66 -2.55
N ILE A 196 14.82 13.63 -1.26
CA ILE A 196 13.48 13.59 -0.66
C ILE A 196 13.12 14.97 -0.13
N GLY A 197 11.85 15.33 -0.25
CA GLY A 197 11.33 16.61 0.23
C GLY A 197 9.84 16.75 0.02
N LEU A 198 9.34 17.98 0.22
CA LEU A 198 7.91 18.26 0.05
C LEU A 198 7.51 18.22 -1.43
N VAL A 199 6.37 17.61 -1.74
CA VAL A 199 5.83 17.46 -3.11
C VAL A 199 5.62 18.80 -3.81
N VAL A 200 5.39 19.87 -3.05
CA VAL A 200 5.22 21.23 -3.59
C VAL A 200 6.53 21.88 -4.04
N TRP A 201 7.69 21.32 -3.68
CA TRP A 201 8.99 21.88 -4.04
C TRP A 201 9.37 21.56 -5.50
N PRO A 202 9.93 22.53 -6.25
CA PRO A 202 10.36 22.31 -7.63
C PRO A 202 11.39 21.19 -7.78
N GLU A 203 12.27 21.00 -6.79
CA GLU A 203 13.24 19.91 -6.73
C GLU A 203 12.61 18.51 -6.73
N ILE A 204 11.39 18.38 -6.20
CA ILE A 204 10.68 17.10 -6.04
C ILE A 204 9.70 16.86 -7.17
N LYS A 205 9.02 17.92 -7.62
CA LYS A 205 8.04 17.86 -8.71
C LYS A 205 8.32 18.97 -9.75
N PRO A 206 9.37 18.82 -10.59
CA PRO A 206 9.65 19.78 -11.65
C PRO A 206 8.48 19.85 -12.64
N ARG A 207 8.19 21.04 -13.18
CA ARG A 207 7.00 21.26 -14.02
C ARG A 207 7.22 20.91 -15.50
N GLY A 208 8.45 20.54 -15.88
CA GLY A 208 8.77 20.12 -17.24
C GLY A 208 10.26 19.87 -17.48
N VAL A 209 10.60 19.61 -18.74
CA VAL A 209 11.97 19.23 -19.17
C VAL A 209 13.00 20.32 -18.83
N ARG A 210 12.64 21.60 -18.93
CA ARG A 210 13.52 22.72 -18.59
C ARG A 210 13.89 22.72 -17.10
N ASP A 211 12.89 22.58 -16.23
CA ASP A 211 13.11 22.50 -14.78
C ASP A 211 13.98 21.31 -14.43
N MET A 212 13.74 20.16 -15.07
CA MET A 212 14.56 18.96 -14.90
C MET A 212 16.01 19.18 -15.34
N ALA A 213 16.24 19.79 -16.51
CA ALA A 213 17.58 20.13 -16.97
C ALA A 213 18.32 21.07 -16.00
N TYR A 214 17.61 22.07 -15.46
CA TYR A 214 18.17 22.96 -14.44
C TYR A 214 18.56 22.20 -13.15
N LEU A 215 17.70 21.29 -12.67
CA LEU A 215 17.99 20.49 -11.47
C LEU A 215 19.23 19.59 -11.66
N VAL A 216 19.33 18.94 -12.82
CA VAL A 216 20.49 18.10 -13.17
C VAL A 216 21.77 18.94 -13.19
N LEU A 217 21.75 20.10 -13.84
CA LEU A 217 22.90 21.01 -13.87
C LEU A 217 23.27 21.49 -12.46
N LYS A 218 22.29 21.91 -11.64
CA LYS A 218 22.50 22.33 -10.25
C LYS A 218 23.15 21.23 -9.40
N LYS A 219 22.81 19.96 -9.62
CA LYS A 219 23.39 18.81 -8.89
C LYS A 219 24.83 18.51 -9.33
N ILE A 220 25.14 18.67 -10.62
CA ILE A 220 26.49 18.49 -11.17
C ILE A 220 27.42 19.65 -10.79
N THR A 221 26.92 20.90 -10.78
CA THR A 221 27.73 22.10 -10.49
C THR A 221 27.96 22.32 -9.00
N LYS A 222 27.20 21.67 -8.11
CA LYS A 222 27.60 21.56 -6.71
C LYS A 222 28.74 20.54 -6.66
N PRO A 223 29.97 20.91 -6.24
CA PRO A 223 31.05 19.96 -6.18
C PRO A 223 30.63 18.81 -5.26
N LEU A 224 30.89 17.58 -5.69
CA LEU A 224 31.07 16.45 -4.78
C LEU A 224 32.19 16.88 -3.82
N HIS A 225 31.84 17.46 -2.66
CA HIS A 225 32.76 17.51 -1.52
C HIS A 225 32.92 16.07 -1.03
N PHE A 226 33.73 15.32 -1.78
CA PHE A 226 34.53 14.25 -1.25
C PHE A 226 35.65 14.89 -0.41
N ARG A 227 35.90 14.26 0.74
CA ARG A 227 36.84 14.61 1.82
C ARG A 227 36.21 15.58 2.83
N GLU A 228 36.15 15.23 4.10
CA GLU A 228 37.28 14.84 4.96
C GLU A 228 37.03 13.49 5.68
N ILE A 229 37.93 12.51 5.50
CA ILE A 229 38.86 11.92 6.51
C ILE A 229 38.14 11.25 7.67
#